data_AF-A0A6M1LDX7-F1
#
_entry.id   AF-A0A6M1LDX7-F1
#
_cell.length_a   1.000
_cell.length_b   1.000
_cell.length_c   1.000
_cell.angle_alpha   90.00
_cell.angle_beta   90.00
_cell.angle_gamma   90.00
#
_symmetry.space_group_name_H-M   'P 1'
#
loop_
_entity.id
_entity.type
_entity.pdbx_description
1 polymer ?
#
loop_
_entity_poly.entity_id
_entity_poly.type
_entity_poly.pdbx_seq_one_letter_code
_entity_poly.pdbx_strand_id
1 'polypeptide(L)'
;MTMSDPASSPEDLSPRRRRLQFRAWHRGTKETDLMVGAFVARHIATFTEAELDDLEQVLELLDVDLADWLSGRRPIPPEVQSPMLARMAAECAGRAAGATPEIRAGLGLDPA
;
A
#
# COMPACT_ATOMS: atom_id res chain seq x y z
N MET A 1 -20.29 26.90 0.84
CA MET A 1 -19.69 26.55 -0.45
C MET A 1 -18.28 27.11 -0.48
N THR A 2 -17.28 26.30 -0.12
CA THR A 2 -15.88 26.48 -0.54
C THR A 2 -15.33 25.08 -0.76
N MET A 3 -15.44 24.62 -2.01
CA MET A 3 -14.55 23.58 -2.52
C MET A 3 -13.31 24.32 -3.02
N SER A 4 -12.20 24.18 -2.31
CA SER A 4 -10.87 24.45 -2.86
C SER A 4 -9.89 23.57 -2.13
N ASP A 5 -9.43 22.54 -2.81
CA ASP A 5 -8.00 22.23 -2.79
C ASP A 5 -7.64 21.56 -4.14
N PRO A 6 -7.15 22.33 -5.12
CA PRO A 6 -6.69 21.75 -6.37
C PRO A 6 -5.31 21.14 -6.13
N ALA A 7 -5.26 19.81 -6.10
CA ALA A 7 -4.08 19.00 -6.39
C ALA A 7 -2.74 19.62 -5.96
N SER A 8 -2.40 19.51 -4.67
CA SER A 8 -1.10 19.95 -4.14
C SER A 8 0.04 19.31 -4.94
N SER A 9 0.85 20.14 -5.58
CA SER A 9 2.09 19.74 -6.24
C SER A 9 3.00 19.01 -5.23
N PRO A 10 3.85 18.05 -5.65
CA PRO A 10 4.76 17.31 -4.75
C PRO A 10 5.76 18.20 -3.99
N GLU A 11 5.78 19.49 -4.33
CA GLU A 11 6.65 20.53 -3.82
C GLU A 11 6.16 21.09 -2.47
N ASP A 12 4.86 20.95 -2.19
CA ASP A 12 4.18 21.38 -0.95
C ASP A 12 4.06 20.26 0.10
N LEU A 13 4.60 19.07 -0.19
CA LEU A 13 4.58 17.96 0.76
C LEU A 13 5.48 18.28 1.97
N SER A 14 4.91 18.08 3.17
CA SER A 14 5.66 18.19 4.42
C SER A 14 6.89 17.26 4.40
N PRO A 15 7.97 17.59 5.16
CA PRO A 15 9.18 16.77 5.19
C PRO A 15 8.90 15.30 5.55
N ARG A 16 7.90 15.07 6.41
CA ARG A 16 7.42 13.73 6.78
C ARG A 16 6.89 12.99 5.55
N ARG A 17 5.94 13.59 4.82
CA ARG A 17 5.35 13.00 3.61
C ARG A 17 6.41 12.68 2.55
N ARG A 18 7.34 13.60 2.29
CA ARG A 18 8.45 13.36 1.34
C ARG A 18 9.30 12.14 1.73
N ARG A 19 9.61 11.97 3.02
CA ARG A 19 10.35 10.80 3.52
C ARG A 19 9.56 9.50 3.31
N LEU A 20 8.26 9.51 3.59
CA LEU A 20 7.41 8.33 3.39
C LEU A 20 7.25 7.96 1.92
N GLN A 21 7.05 8.95 1.07
CA GLN A 21 7.03 8.75 -0.38
C GLN A 21 8.37 8.16 -0.84
N PHE A 22 9.50 8.74 -0.44
CA PHE A 22 10.81 8.20 -0.80
C PHE A 22 10.98 6.73 -0.36
N ARG A 23 10.61 6.40 0.88
CA ARG A 23 10.64 5.02 1.40
C ARG A 23 9.72 4.08 0.62
N ALA A 24 8.56 4.56 0.17
CA ALA A 24 7.62 3.78 -0.64
C ALA A 24 8.16 3.43 -2.04
N TRP A 25 9.08 4.23 -2.58
CA TRP A 25 9.70 4.05 -3.90
C TRP A 25 11.10 3.39 -3.86
N HIS A 26 11.65 3.15 -2.67
CA HIS A 26 12.99 2.56 -2.47
C HIS A 26 12.89 1.24 -1.69
N ARG A 27 11.99 0.37 -2.12
CA ARG A 27 11.83 -1.00 -1.62
C ARG A 27 12.68 -1.96 -2.44
N GLY A 28 12.90 -3.15 -1.88
CA GLY A 28 13.82 -4.15 -2.44
C GLY A 28 13.43 -4.68 -3.81
N THR A 29 12.16 -4.55 -4.24
CA THR A 29 11.72 -5.00 -5.56
C THR A 29 10.88 -3.95 -6.30
N LYS A 30 11.12 -3.85 -7.60
CA LYS A 30 10.42 -2.94 -8.51
C LYS A 30 8.90 -3.18 -8.55
N GLU A 31 8.45 -4.42 -8.33
CA GLU A 31 7.02 -4.75 -8.27
C GLU A 31 6.37 -4.09 -7.04
N THR A 32 6.94 -4.30 -5.85
CA THR A 32 6.47 -3.68 -4.61
C THR A 32 6.56 -2.15 -4.69
N ASP A 33 7.64 -1.60 -5.26
CA ASP A 33 7.79 -0.15 -5.47
C ASP A 33 6.65 0.42 -6.31
N LEU A 34 6.28 -0.25 -7.39
CA LEU A 34 5.21 0.23 -8.26
C LEU A 34 3.84 0.13 -7.58
N MET A 35 3.58 -0.92 -6.80
CA MET A 35 2.32 -1.06 -6.07
C MET A 35 2.21 -0.04 -4.93
N VAL A 36 3.21 0.02 -4.06
CA VAL A 36 3.22 0.85 -2.86
C VAL A 36 3.52 2.31 -3.22
N GLY A 37 4.57 2.55 -4.00
CA GLY A 37 5.01 3.89 -4.40
C GLY A 37 3.97 4.64 -5.23
N ALA A 38 3.30 3.98 -6.19
CA ALA A 38 2.25 4.65 -6.98
C ALA A 38 1.02 5.00 -6.14
N PHE A 39 0.61 4.10 -5.23
CA PHE A 39 -0.47 4.36 -4.28
C PHE A 39 -0.14 5.56 -3.38
N VAL A 40 1.03 5.52 -2.75
CA VAL A 40 1.48 6.58 -1.85
C VAL A 40 1.61 7.90 -2.61
N ALA A 41 2.22 7.92 -3.79
CA ALA A 41 2.36 9.14 -4.59
C ALA A 41 1.01 9.79 -4.93
N ARG A 42 -0.04 8.98 -5.12
CA ARG A 42 -1.39 9.45 -5.47
C ARG A 42 -2.18 9.96 -4.26
N HIS A 43 -1.96 9.40 -3.07
CA HIS A 43 -2.78 9.68 -1.89
C HIS A 43 -2.08 10.47 -0.77
N ILE A 44 -0.75 10.55 -0.77
CA ILE A 44 0.01 11.16 0.33
C ILE A 44 -0.27 12.65 0.53
N ALA A 45 -0.70 13.37 -0.52
CA ALA A 45 -1.12 14.76 -0.40
C ALA A 45 -2.37 14.92 0.47
N THR A 46 -3.26 13.91 0.43
CA THR A 46 -4.56 13.92 1.12
C THR A 46 -4.55 13.17 2.46
N PHE A 47 -3.47 12.46 2.80
CA PHE A 47 -3.39 11.73 4.06
C PHE A 47 -3.37 12.64 5.28
N THR A 48 -4.22 12.30 6.24
CA THR A 48 -4.24 12.83 7.60
C THR A 48 -3.03 12.32 8.38
N GLU A 49 -2.69 12.97 9.51
CA GLU A 49 -1.56 12.53 10.34
C GLU A 49 -1.70 11.06 10.80
N ALA A 50 -2.91 10.63 11.19
CA ALA A 50 -3.17 9.23 11.56
C ALA A 50 -2.94 8.25 10.39
N GLU A 51 -3.29 8.64 9.17
CA GLU A 51 -3.02 7.84 7.98
C GLU A 51 -1.52 7.81 7.64
N LEU A 52 -0.77 8.87 7.96
CA LEU A 52 0.69 8.87 7.83
C LEU A 52 1.35 7.97 8.88
N ASP A 53 0.83 7.92 10.11
CA ASP A 53 1.26 6.98 11.15
C ASP A 53 1.01 5.52 10.72
N ASP A 54 -0.18 5.23 10.18
CA ASP A 54 -0.49 3.91 9.64
C ASP A 54 0.39 3.56 8.44
N LEU A 55 0.65 4.52 7.55
CA LEU A 55 1.55 4.33 6.43
C LEU A 55 2.97 4.00 6.92
N GLU A 56 3.47 4.68 7.95
CA GLU A 56 4.77 4.37 8.55
C GLU A 56 4.85 2.91 8.99
N GLN A 57 3.85 2.43 9.73
CA GLN A 57 3.79 1.03 10.18
C GLN A 57 3.74 0.05 9.00
N VAL A 58 2.94 0.34 7.97
CA VAL A 58 2.91 -0.47 6.74
C VAL A 58 4.27 -0.48 6.06
N LEU A 59 4.97 0.66 6.06
CA LEU A 59 6.27 0.76 5.44
C LEU A 59 7.39 0.03 6.24
N GLU A 60 7.16 -0.36 7.49
CA GLU A 60 8.06 -1.21 8.28
C GLU A 60 7.92 -2.71 7.96
N LEU A 61 6.84 -3.10 7.26
CA LEU A 61 6.62 -4.48 6.84
C LEU A 61 7.58 -4.90 5.71
N LEU A 62 7.83 -6.21 5.63
CA LEU A 62 8.71 -6.79 4.62
C LEU A 62 8.13 -6.65 3.21
N ASP A 63 8.98 -6.29 2.25
CA ASP A 63 8.57 -6.05 0.86
C ASP A 63 7.92 -7.27 0.20
N VAL A 64 8.40 -8.48 0.56
CA VAL A 64 7.88 -9.75 0.06
C VAL A 64 6.44 -9.97 0.54
N ASP A 65 6.19 -9.72 1.82
CA ASP A 65 4.86 -9.89 2.41
C ASP A 65 3.89 -8.84 1.85
N LEU A 66 4.33 -7.59 1.73
CA LEU A 66 3.55 -6.53 1.08
C LEU A 66 3.19 -6.91 -0.35
N ALA A 67 4.14 -7.41 -1.14
CA ALA A 67 3.87 -7.85 -2.51
C ALA A 67 2.84 -8.98 -2.56
N ASP A 68 2.98 -9.99 -1.68
CA ASP A 68 2.07 -11.14 -1.62
C ASP A 68 0.65 -10.73 -1.20
N TRP A 69 0.51 -9.81 -0.23
CA TRP A 69 -0.78 -9.31 0.23
C TRP A 69 -1.46 -8.40 -0.80
N LEU A 70 -0.72 -7.45 -1.37
CA LEU A 70 -1.25 -6.49 -2.35
C LEU A 70 -1.58 -7.16 -3.68
N SER A 71 -0.84 -8.21 -4.05
CA SER A 71 -1.16 -9.06 -5.21
C SER A 71 -2.30 -10.05 -4.94
N GLY A 72 -2.73 -10.21 -3.68
CA GLY A 72 -3.73 -11.20 -3.29
C GLY A 72 -3.23 -12.66 -3.29
N ARG A 73 -1.92 -12.89 -3.34
CA ARG A 73 -1.32 -14.23 -3.20
C ARG A 73 -1.46 -14.76 -1.78
N ARG A 74 -1.47 -13.87 -0.79
CA ARG A 74 -1.68 -14.20 0.63
C ARG A 74 -2.72 -13.27 1.25
N PRO A 75 -3.53 -13.76 2.21
CA PRO A 75 -4.37 -12.87 3.02
C PRO A 75 -3.50 -12.04 3.98
N ILE A 76 -3.95 -10.82 4.27
CA ILE A 76 -3.33 -9.96 5.28
C ILE A 76 -3.64 -10.54 6.67
N PRO A 77 -2.64 -10.88 7.49
CA PRO A 77 -2.88 -11.38 8.84
C PRO A 77 -3.47 -10.28 9.74
N PRO A 78 -4.33 -10.63 10.71
CA PRO A 78 -4.98 -9.65 11.57
C PRO A 78 -4.00 -8.85 12.43
N GLU A 79 -2.82 -9.40 12.70
CA GLU A 79 -1.75 -8.77 13.50
C GLU A 79 -1.13 -7.54 12.83
N VAL A 80 -1.12 -7.50 11.50
CA VAL A 80 -0.57 -6.39 10.70
C VAL A 80 -1.65 -5.67 9.91
N GLN A 81 -2.91 -6.06 10.11
CA GLN A 81 -4.05 -5.49 9.40
C GLN A 81 -4.27 -4.05 9.85
N SER A 82 -3.87 -3.10 9.02
CA SER A 82 -4.15 -1.68 9.21
C SER A 82 -5.20 -1.19 8.20
N PRO A 83 -5.94 -0.11 8.53
CA PRO A 83 -6.84 0.56 7.58
C PRO A 83 -6.11 0.97 6.29
N MET A 84 -4.86 1.41 6.41
CA MET A 84 -4.02 1.78 5.26
C MET A 84 -3.70 0.57 4.36
N LEU A 85 -3.26 -0.54 4.96
CA LEU A 85 -2.93 -1.76 4.20
C LEU A 85 -4.16 -2.34 3.51
N ALA A 86 -5.32 -2.34 4.19
CA ALA A 86 -6.58 -2.75 3.59
C ALA A 86 -6.99 -1.86 2.41
N ARG A 87 -6.81 -0.54 2.51
CA ARG A 87 -7.04 0.40 1.40
C ARG A 87 -6.13 0.13 0.21
N MET A 88 -4.83 -0.06 0.47
CA MET A 88 -3.85 -0.39 -0.57
C MET A 88 -4.22 -1.68 -1.30
N ALA A 89 -4.54 -2.74 -0.55
CA ALA A 89 -4.94 -4.02 -1.11
C ALA A 89 -6.22 -3.90 -1.94
N ALA A 90 -7.21 -3.12 -1.49
CA ALA A 90 -8.44 -2.89 -2.25
C ALA A 90 -8.19 -2.18 -3.59
N GLU A 91 -7.29 -1.18 -3.63
CA GLU A 91 -6.95 -0.50 -4.89
C GLU A 91 -6.11 -1.38 -5.82
N CYS A 92 -5.11 -2.09 -5.29
CA CYS A 92 -4.30 -3.04 -6.07
C CYS A 92 -5.16 -4.17 -6.65
N ALA A 93 -6.07 -4.74 -5.85
CA ALA A 93 -7.00 -5.77 -6.30
C ALA A 93 -7.93 -5.28 -7.42
N GLY A 94 -8.35 -4.00 -7.39
CA GLY A 94 -9.15 -3.39 -8.45
C GLY A 94 -8.44 -3.26 -9.80
N ARG A 95 -7.09 -3.22 -9.80
CA ARG A 95 -6.27 -3.23 -11.03
C ARG A 95 -5.79 -4.64 -11.40
N ALA A 96 -5.68 -5.53 -10.42
CA ALA A 96 -5.36 -6.94 -10.58
C ALA A 96 -6.61 -7.80 -10.88
N ALA A 97 -7.69 -7.22 -11.40
CA ALA A 97 -8.95 -7.89 -11.77
C ALA A 97 -8.84 -8.90 -12.94
N GLY A 98 -7.71 -9.62 -12.99
CA GLY A 98 -7.52 -10.91 -13.65
C GLY A 98 -6.94 -11.99 -12.71
N ALA A 99 -6.75 -11.74 -11.41
CA ALA A 99 -6.33 -12.77 -10.45
C ALA A 99 -7.55 -13.63 -10.04
N THR A 100 -7.66 -14.78 -10.69
CA THR A 100 -8.71 -15.78 -10.48
C THR A 100 -8.72 -16.33 -9.05
N PRO A 101 -9.86 -16.89 -8.58
CA PRO A 101 -9.98 -17.56 -7.29
C PRO A 101 -9.05 -18.76 -7.09
N GLU A 102 -8.27 -19.16 -8.10
CA GLU A 102 -7.41 -20.35 -8.12
C GLU A 102 -6.03 -20.11 -7.48
N ILE A 103 -5.57 -18.86 -7.37
CA ILE A 103 -4.34 -18.51 -6.61
C ILE A 103 -4.53 -18.77 -5.10
N ARG A 104 -5.77 -18.77 -4.60
CA ARG A 104 -6.09 -19.14 -3.20
C ARG A 104 -5.75 -20.59 -2.84
N ALA A 105 -5.58 -21.49 -3.81
CA ALA A 105 -5.31 -22.91 -3.56
C ALA A 105 -3.80 -23.28 -3.59
N GLY A 106 -2.92 -22.39 -4.07
CA GLY A 106 -1.54 -22.74 -4.42
C GLY A 106 -0.49 -22.62 -3.31
N LEU A 107 -0.84 -22.14 -2.11
CA LEU A 107 0.13 -21.81 -1.05
C LEU A 107 0.28 -22.88 0.06
N GLY A 108 -0.05 -24.14 -0.23
CA GLY A 108 0.48 -25.33 0.46
C GLY A 108 0.61 -25.29 1.99
N LEU A 109 -0.35 -24.69 2.71
CA LEU A 109 -0.44 -24.80 4.17
C LEU A 109 -1.58 -25.77 4.51
N ASP A 110 -1.31 -27.05 4.29
CA ASP A 110 -2.09 -28.12 4.91
C ASP A 110 -1.82 -28.13 6.42
N PRO A 111 -2.86 -28.35 7.23
CA PRO A 111 -2.71 -29.35 8.26
C PRO A 111 -3.73 -30.48 8.07
N ALA A 112 -3.18 -31.66 7.70
CA ALA A 112 -3.70 -33.03 7.85
C ALA A 112 -5.10 -33.39 7.35
#